data_AF-A0A2S2P635-F1
#
_entry.id   AF-A0A2S2P635-F1
#
_cell.length_a   1.000
_cell.length_b   1.000
_cell.length_c   1.000
_cell.angle_alpha   90.00
_cell.angle_beta   90.00
_cell.angle_gamma   90.00
#
_symmetry.space_group_name_H-M   'P 1'
#
loop_
_entity.id
_entity.type
_entity.pdbx_description
1 polymer ?
#
loop_
_entity_poly.entity_id
_entity_poly.type
_entity_poly.pdbx_seq_one_letter_code
_entity_poly.pdbx_strand_id
1 'polypeptide(L)'
;MSQPLFIGGILAYFNPVETDKADLGYAYMCAFGLVFSMFTSMVLQNVTLIEILHCGMKMRIACCSVIFRKSLRLSNTAIGKTTVGQVINLLSNDVNRFDRSATFLHYLWIGPLQSIMVTYFLWQEIGVSSLLCIVIMILIIPFQGWLGKKLSKTRLKTAKKTDERIRLMNEIISGIKVIKMYTWEKYFSKLVIYIRKKEIEHVKISAYIRDTLTSLAIIQTRFQLFISILSYVLLGNYITVQKIFVITTYYSILMPTMTFFFCQGLGQISELQVSIKRIQDFLLHGEKDDYYLPIESISDKPMVNSHNELIMYPNKNNTDIKYNIELLNTFSVDISKATAKWINNQTSNAIENISLAIKPGSLVAIVGTVGAGKSSIIQAILRELPLSEGVINVRGVISYASQEPWIFAGSVQQNIVFNSPMNKDRYKQVIQICKLKSDFEQFPYGDKTIVGERGTTLSGGQRVR
;
A
#
# COMPACT_ATOMS: atom_id res chain seq x y z
N MET A 1 0.66 -35.18 11.00
CA MET A 1 1.43 -35.96 12.01
C MET A 1 0.96 -37.40 12.15
N SER A 2 -0.28 -37.74 11.81
CA SER A 2 -0.76 -39.13 11.82
C SER A 2 -0.26 -39.99 10.66
N GLN A 3 0.05 -39.39 9.50
CA GLN A 3 0.49 -40.11 8.29
C GLN A 3 1.72 -41.01 8.51
N PRO A 4 2.83 -40.57 9.16
CA PRO A 4 3.98 -41.44 9.42
C PRO A 4 3.65 -42.67 10.27
N LEU A 5 2.74 -42.55 11.25
CA LEU A 5 2.32 -43.67 12.10
C LEU A 5 1.56 -44.73 11.30
N PHE A 6 0.66 -44.31 10.40
CA PHE A 6 -0.05 -45.25 9.52
C PHE A 6 0.88 -45.93 8.51
N ILE A 7 1.87 -45.21 7.95
CA ILE A 7 2.90 -45.81 7.10
C ILE A 7 3.72 -46.85 7.88
N GLY A 8 4.10 -46.53 9.12
CA GLY A 8 4.79 -47.45 10.01
C GLY A 8 3.98 -48.74 10.26
N GLY A 9 2.68 -48.61 10.55
CA GLY A 9 1.79 -49.75 10.77
C GLY A 9 1.62 -50.65 9.54
N ILE A 10 1.52 -50.07 8.35
CA ILE A 10 1.46 -50.85 7.09
C ILE A 10 2.76 -51.60 6.84
N LEU A 11 3.92 -50.97 7.09
CA LEU A 11 5.22 -51.61 6.88
C LEU A 11 5.52 -52.71 7.91
N ALA A 12 4.98 -52.60 9.13
CA ALA A 12 5.06 -53.65 10.15
C ALA A 12 4.34 -54.93 9.70
N TYR A 13 3.24 -54.82 8.94
CA TYR A 13 2.55 -55.97 8.36
C TYR A 13 3.41 -56.73 7.33
N PHE A 14 4.18 -56.02 6.51
CA PHE A 14 5.03 -56.63 5.47
C PHE A 14 6.37 -57.20 5.99
N ASN A 15 6.78 -56.84 7.21
CA ASN A 15 7.98 -57.38 7.88
C ASN A 15 7.64 -57.81 9.32
N PRO A 16 6.88 -58.90 9.52
CA PRO A 16 6.53 -59.38 10.85
C PRO A 16 7.80 -59.84 11.59
N VAL A 17 8.05 -59.27 12.77
CA VAL A 17 9.07 -59.77 13.70
C VAL A 17 8.53 -61.04 14.36
N GLU A 18 8.81 -62.18 13.73
CA GLU A 18 8.73 -63.59 14.15
C GLU A 18 7.62 -64.14 15.08
N THR A 19 6.70 -63.39 15.70
CA THR A 19 5.77 -64.01 16.69
C THR A 19 4.32 -63.53 16.77
N ASP A 20 3.88 -62.47 16.09
CA ASP A 20 2.44 -62.12 16.05
C ASP A 20 1.88 -62.17 14.63
N LYS A 21 0.77 -62.89 14.47
CA LYS A 21 0.01 -63.00 13.21
C LYS A 21 -0.24 -61.59 12.67
N ALA A 22 0.31 -61.30 11.51
CA ALA A 22 0.08 -60.04 10.81
C ALA A 22 -1.43 -59.88 10.57
N ASP A 23 -2.10 -59.07 11.39
CA ASP A 23 -3.55 -58.89 11.34
C ASP A 23 -3.89 -58.07 10.10
N LEU A 24 -4.42 -58.75 9.08
CA LEU A 24 -4.84 -58.15 7.82
C LEU A 24 -5.87 -57.03 8.07
N GLY A 25 -6.71 -57.16 9.10
CA GLY A 25 -7.66 -56.12 9.51
C GLY A 25 -6.97 -54.84 9.97
N TYR A 26 -5.90 -54.95 10.77
CA TYR A 26 -5.10 -53.81 11.22
C TYR A 26 -4.42 -53.09 10.05
N ALA A 27 -3.86 -53.83 9.09
CA ALA A 27 -3.24 -53.24 7.91
C ALA A 27 -4.24 -52.46 7.03
N TYR A 28 -5.45 -53.00 6.81
CA TYR A 28 -6.50 -52.29 6.09
C TYR A 28 -7.00 -51.04 6.84
N MET A 29 -7.13 -51.11 8.18
CA MET A 29 -7.45 -49.92 8.99
C MET A 29 -6.38 -48.85 8.90
N CYS A 30 -5.09 -49.21 8.94
CA CYS A 30 -4.00 -48.26 8.75
C CYS A 30 -4.01 -47.64 7.34
N ALA A 31 -4.26 -48.43 6.29
CA ALA A 31 -4.36 -47.93 4.93
C ALA A 31 -5.54 -46.96 4.74
N PHE A 32 -6.71 -47.32 5.28
CA PHE A 32 -7.88 -46.43 5.27
C PHE A 32 -7.61 -45.14 6.06
N GLY A 33 -7.02 -45.25 7.26
CA GLY A 33 -6.62 -44.11 8.09
C GLY A 33 -5.62 -43.19 7.38
N LEU A 34 -4.69 -43.76 6.63
CA LEU A 34 -3.73 -43.01 5.82
C LEU A 34 -4.43 -42.19 4.73
N VAL A 35 -5.26 -42.82 3.90
CA VAL A 35 -5.99 -42.15 2.82
C VAL A 35 -6.91 -41.07 3.38
N PHE A 36 -7.66 -41.38 4.44
CA PHE A 36 -8.54 -40.44 5.10
C PHE A 36 -7.77 -39.26 5.71
N SER A 37 -6.63 -39.50 6.37
CA SER A 37 -5.78 -38.44 6.93
C SER A 37 -5.14 -37.55 5.85
N MET A 38 -4.80 -38.11 4.69
CA MET A 38 -4.28 -37.34 3.55
C MET A 38 -5.37 -36.46 2.94
N PHE A 39 -6.56 -37.01 2.72
CA PHE A 39 -7.69 -36.26 2.17
C PHE A 39 -8.12 -35.12 3.09
N THR A 40 -8.31 -35.40 4.38
CA THR A 40 -8.66 -34.37 5.38
C THR A 40 -7.59 -33.29 5.49
N SER A 41 -6.30 -33.66 5.53
CA SER A 41 -5.20 -32.69 5.53
C SER A 41 -5.20 -31.82 4.27
N MET A 42 -5.46 -32.40 3.10
CA MET A 42 -5.52 -31.65 1.84
C MET A 42 -6.68 -30.64 1.84
N VAL A 43 -7.88 -31.06 2.25
CA VAL A 43 -9.05 -30.16 2.31
C VAL A 43 -8.80 -29.03 3.30
N LEU A 44 -8.36 -29.35 4.53
CA LEU A 44 -8.10 -28.35 5.57
C LEU A 44 -7.00 -27.36 5.16
N GLN A 45 -5.92 -27.83 4.53
CA GLN A 45 -4.84 -26.96 4.09
C GLN A 45 -5.30 -25.98 3.00
N ASN A 46 -6.11 -26.43 2.04
CA ASN A 46 -6.63 -25.56 0.99
C ASN A 46 -7.65 -24.55 1.54
N VAL A 47 -8.55 -24.97 2.42
CA VAL A 47 -9.53 -24.08 3.05
C VAL A 47 -8.84 -23.01 3.90
N THR A 48 -7.89 -23.42 4.75
CA THR A 48 -7.13 -22.47 5.58
C THR A 48 -6.32 -21.49 4.74
N LEU A 49 -5.72 -21.93 3.63
CA LEU A 49 -5.02 -21.04 2.71
C LEU A 49 -5.95 -19.99 2.09
N ILE A 50 -7.15 -20.38 1.64
CA ILE A 50 -8.15 -19.46 1.07
C ILE A 50 -8.58 -18.43 2.13
N GLU A 51 -8.88 -18.86 3.35
CA GLU A 51 -9.28 -17.95 4.43
C GLU A 51 -8.18 -16.97 4.81
N ILE A 52 -6.91 -17.41 4.85
CA ILE A 52 -5.77 -16.54 5.13
C ILE A 52 -5.58 -15.50 4.01
N LEU A 53 -5.70 -15.91 2.75
CA LEU A 53 -5.63 -14.99 1.60
C LEU A 53 -6.79 -13.99 1.63
N HIS A 54 -7.99 -14.44 1.97
CA HIS A 54 -9.17 -13.59 2.10
C HIS A 54 -9.00 -12.57 3.24
N CYS A 55 -8.44 -12.98 4.38
CA CYS A 55 -8.10 -12.08 5.48
C CYS A 55 -7.07 -11.02 5.06
N GLY A 56 -5.99 -11.42 4.38
CA GLY A 56 -4.99 -10.49 3.83
C GLY A 56 -5.61 -9.44 2.91
N MET A 57 -6.49 -9.87 2.00
CA MET A 57 -7.19 -8.97 1.09
C MET A 57 -8.11 -7.97 1.83
N LYS A 58 -8.82 -8.41 2.88
CA LYS A 58 -9.64 -7.51 3.71
C LYS A 58 -8.78 -6.45 4.39
N MET A 59 -7.64 -6.83 4.94
CA MET A 59 -6.68 -5.88 5.54
C MET A 59 -6.20 -4.86 4.50
N ARG A 60 -5.85 -5.32 3.29
CA ARG A 60 -5.44 -4.44 2.18
C ARG A 60 -6.52 -3.40 1.84
N ILE A 61 -7.76 -3.84 1.62
CA ILE A 61 -8.86 -2.95 1.25
C ILE A 61 -9.14 -1.92 2.36
N ALA A 62 -9.14 -2.37 3.63
CA ALA A 62 -9.33 -1.48 4.77
C ALA A 62 -8.23 -0.40 4.85
N CYS A 63 -6.95 -0.79 4.73
CA CYS A 63 -5.84 0.15 4.71
C CYS A 63 -5.92 1.14 3.55
N CYS A 64 -6.24 0.68 2.33
CA CYS A 64 -6.45 1.57 1.18
C CYS A 64 -7.56 2.60 1.46
N SER A 65 -8.68 2.17 2.05
CA SER A 65 -9.79 3.06 2.39
C SER A 65 -9.39 4.13 3.42
N VAL A 66 -8.67 3.74 4.47
CA VAL A 66 -8.20 4.67 5.52
C VAL A 66 -7.16 5.66 4.98
N ILE A 67 -6.20 5.18 4.17
CA ILE A 67 -5.20 6.05 3.52
C ILE A 67 -5.89 7.06 2.59
N PHE A 68 -6.86 6.61 1.80
CA PHE A 68 -7.62 7.49 0.90
C PHE A 68 -8.41 8.55 1.69
N ARG A 69 -9.16 8.15 2.73
CA ARG A 69 -9.90 9.09 3.59
C ARG A 69 -8.97 10.10 4.25
N LYS A 70 -7.82 9.66 4.75
CA LYS A 70 -6.80 10.55 5.32
C LYS A 70 -6.29 11.54 4.28
N SER A 71 -5.99 11.09 3.06
CA SER A 71 -5.45 11.94 1.99
C SER A 71 -6.35 13.14 1.64
N LEU A 72 -7.67 12.97 1.78
CA LEU A 72 -8.65 14.04 1.54
C LEU A 72 -8.73 15.07 2.69
N ARG A 73 -8.22 14.72 3.88
CA ARG A 73 -8.27 15.55 5.11
C ARG A 73 -6.93 16.11 5.54
N LEU A 74 -5.84 15.78 4.83
CA LEU A 74 -4.51 16.29 5.16
C LEU A 74 -4.49 17.81 5.09
N SER A 75 -3.85 18.42 6.08
CA SER A 75 -3.53 19.85 6.05
C SER A 75 -2.53 20.18 4.94
N ASN A 76 -2.55 21.42 4.43
CA ASN A 76 -1.61 21.84 3.38
C ASN A 76 -0.13 21.78 3.83
N THR A 77 0.15 21.91 5.13
CA THR A 77 1.49 21.70 5.69
C THR A 77 1.92 20.24 5.61
N ALA A 78 1.01 19.31 5.87
CA ALA A 78 1.25 17.89 5.73
C ALA A 78 1.43 17.49 4.25
N ILE A 79 0.60 18.04 3.36
CA ILE A 79 0.71 17.83 1.89
C ILE A 79 2.07 18.31 1.38
N GLY A 80 2.62 19.41 1.91
CA GLY A 80 3.97 19.86 1.58
C GLY A 80 5.09 18.90 2.03
N LYS A 81 4.86 18.10 3.08
CA LYS A 81 5.82 17.08 3.58
C LYS A 81 5.64 15.72 2.90
N THR A 82 4.41 15.36 2.54
CA THR A 82 4.07 14.09 1.89
C THR A 82 3.89 14.27 0.39
N THR A 83 4.81 13.75 -0.43
CA THR A 83 4.64 13.86 -1.88
C THR A 83 3.52 12.95 -2.38
N VAL A 84 2.82 13.34 -3.45
CA VAL A 84 1.80 12.49 -4.11
C VAL A 84 2.37 11.11 -4.45
N GLY A 85 3.63 11.06 -4.90
CA GLY A 85 4.35 9.81 -5.17
C GLY A 85 4.51 8.90 -3.94
N GLN A 86 4.71 9.47 -2.74
CA GLN A 86 4.77 8.69 -1.50
C GLN A 86 3.40 8.05 -1.18
N VAL A 87 2.30 8.77 -1.36
CA VAL A 87 0.94 8.23 -1.14
C VAL A 87 0.63 7.10 -2.13
N ILE A 88 0.98 7.28 -3.40
CA ILE A 88 0.83 6.23 -4.43
C ILE A 88 1.69 5.01 -4.06
N ASN A 89 2.91 5.22 -3.58
CA ASN A 89 3.78 4.13 -3.15
C ASN A 89 3.21 3.38 -1.93
N LEU A 90 2.61 4.09 -0.97
CA LEU A 90 1.92 3.44 0.15
C LEU A 90 0.82 2.51 -0.37
N LEU A 91 -0.06 3.02 -1.23
CA LEU A 91 -1.18 2.26 -1.79
C LEU A 91 -0.75 1.09 -2.69
N SER A 92 0.32 1.24 -3.47
CA SER A 92 0.75 0.26 -4.46
C SER A 92 1.78 -0.76 -3.95
N ASN A 93 2.62 -0.41 -2.98
CA ASN A 93 3.69 -1.28 -2.48
C ASN A 93 3.51 -1.66 -1.01
N ASP A 94 3.25 -0.70 -0.12
CA ASP A 94 3.17 -0.98 1.31
C ASP A 94 1.90 -1.77 1.67
N VAL A 95 0.74 -1.40 1.12
CA VAL A 95 -0.50 -2.14 1.41
C VAL A 95 -0.50 -3.57 0.81
N ASN A 96 0.12 -3.77 -0.36
CA ASN A 96 0.23 -5.11 -0.98
C ASN A 96 1.08 -6.11 -0.16
N ARG A 97 1.84 -5.63 0.83
CA ARG A 97 2.60 -6.51 1.74
C ARG A 97 1.71 -7.24 2.74
N PHE A 98 0.51 -6.73 3.06
CA PHE A 98 -0.41 -7.42 3.94
C PHE A 98 -0.83 -8.78 3.36
N ASP A 99 -1.14 -8.84 2.06
CA ASP A 99 -1.48 -10.08 1.36
C ASP A 99 -0.36 -11.12 1.45
N ARG A 100 0.87 -10.70 1.11
CA ARG A 100 2.03 -11.61 1.10
C ARG A 100 2.39 -12.07 2.50
N SER A 101 2.37 -11.16 3.47
CA SER A 101 2.81 -11.46 4.84
C SER A 101 1.83 -12.36 5.58
N ALA A 102 0.51 -12.20 5.34
CA ALA A 102 -0.53 -13.04 5.95
C ALA A 102 -0.29 -14.54 5.70
N THR A 103 0.14 -14.89 4.48
CA THR A 103 0.43 -16.28 4.08
C THR A 103 1.61 -16.90 4.82
N PHE A 104 2.54 -16.11 5.39
CA PHE A 104 3.72 -16.67 6.08
C PHE A 104 3.71 -16.46 7.59
N LEU A 105 2.91 -15.52 8.12
CA LEU A 105 2.95 -15.12 9.52
C LEU A 105 2.59 -16.26 10.48
N HIS A 106 1.64 -17.12 10.09
CA HIS A 106 1.21 -18.25 10.92
C HIS A 106 2.30 -19.31 11.11
N TYR A 107 3.23 -19.45 10.17
CA TYR A 107 4.35 -20.38 10.30
C TYR A 107 5.38 -19.97 11.35
N LEU A 108 5.37 -18.71 11.81
CA LEU A 108 6.28 -18.25 12.87
C LEU A 108 6.02 -18.94 14.22
N TRP A 109 4.76 -19.27 14.52
CA TRP A 109 4.40 -20.00 15.73
C TRP A 109 4.14 -21.49 15.47
N ILE A 110 3.59 -21.84 14.30
CA ILE A 110 3.39 -23.25 13.91
C ILE A 110 4.73 -23.96 13.75
N GLY A 111 5.76 -23.33 13.17
CA GLY A 111 7.06 -23.95 12.94
C GLY A 111 7.72 -24.51 14.21
N PRO A 112 7.95 -23.67 15.25
CA PRO A 112 8.51 -24.13 16.53
C PRO A 112 7.68 -25.23 17.20
N LEU A 113 6.35 -25.07 17.24
CA LEU A 113 5.44 -26.04 17.84
C LEU A 113 5.50 -27.38 17.09
N GLN A 114 5.48 -27.33 15.76
CA GLN A 114 5.61 -28.48 14.88
C GLN A 114 6.96 -29.18 15.10
N SER A 115 8.05 -28.43 15.27
CA SER A 115 9.37 -29.00 15.56
C SER A 115 9.38 -29.76 16.88
N ILE A 116 8.79 -29.21 17.94
CA ILE A 116 8.72 -29.87 19.25
C ILE A 116 7.96 -31.19 19.15
N MET A 117 6.81 -31.20 18.47
CA MET A 117 6.01 -32.41 18.30
C MET A 117 6.73 -33.48 17.45
N VAL A 118 7.34 -33.09 16.33
CA VAL A 118 8.07 -34.04 15.47
C VAL A 118 9.29 -34.59 16.17
N THR A 119 10.01 -33.75 16.93
CA THR A 119 11.11 -34.21 17.79
C THR A 119 10.64 -35.26 18.79
N TYR A 120 9.50 -35.05 19.44
CA TYR A 120 8.96 -36.01 20.40
C TYR A 120 8.70 -37.38 19.77
N PHE A 121 8.07 -37.41 18.58
CA PHE A 121 7.85 -38.68 17.86
C PHE A 121 9.14 -39.31 17.34
N LEU A 122 10.11 -38.51 16.87
CA LEU A 122 11.42 -39.02 16.46
C LEU A 122 12.23 -39.56 17.64
N TRP A 123 12.08 -38.98 18.83
CA TRP A 123 12.71 -39.48 20.06
C TRP A 123 12.19 -40.88 20.42
N GLN A 124 10.90 -41.16 20.19
CA GLN A 124 10.35 -42.49 20.41
C GLN A 124 10.93 -43.54 19.45
N GLU A 125 11.22 -43.17 18.20
CA GLU A 125 11.72 -44.11 17.17
C GLU A 125 13.24 -44.31 17.19
N ILE A 126 14.01 -43.22 17.37
CA ILE A 126 15.48 -43.21 17.23
C ILE A 126 16.20 -42.79 18.53
N GLY A 127 15.48 -42.42 19.59
CA GLY A 127 16.08 -41.98 20.84
C GLY A 127 16.97 -40.74 20.67
N VAL A 128 18.16 -40.78 21.27
CA VAL A 128 19.12 -39.67 21.35
C VAL A 128 19.54 -39.12 19.99
N SER A 129 19.58 -39.97 18.94
CA SER A 129 19.95 -39.53 17.58
C SER A 129 18.99 -38.47 17.00
N SER A 130 17.76 -38.38 17.50
CA SER A 130 16.80 -37.34 17.11
C SER A 130 17.25 -35.93 17.51
N LEU A 131 18.00 -35.77 18.61
CA LEU A 131 18.48 -34.46 19.08
C LEU A 131 19.52 -33.85 18.15
N LEU A 132 20.36 -34.67 17.53
CA LEU A 132 21.37 -34.19 16.57
C LEU A 132 20.72 -33.45 15.39
N CYS A 133 19.52 -33.87 14.97
CA CYS A 133 18.78 -33.17 13.93
C CYS A 133 18.38 -31.75 14.37
N ILE A 134 17.89 -31.60 15.60
CA ILE A 134 17.47 -30.30 16.14
C ILE A 134 18.66 -29.36 16.24
N VAL A 135 19.79 -29.87 16.72
CA VAL A 135 21.03 -29.11 16.80
C VAL A 135 21.45 -28.60 15.43
N ILE A 136 21.44 -29.48 14.40
CA ILE A 136 21.77 -29.09 13.03
C ILE A 136 20.75 -28.08 12.48
N MET A 137 19.46 -28.25 12.78
CA MET A 137 18.40 -27.33 12.36
C MET A 137 18.61 -25.93 12.98
N ILE A 138 18.84 -25.86 14.29
CA ILE A 138 19.09 -24.60 15.01
C ILE A 138 20.36 -23.91 14.50
N LEU A 139 21.40 -24.66 14.13
CA LEU A 139 22.63 -24.09 13.57
C LEU A 139 22.44 -23.51 12.15
N ILE A 140 21.58 -24.13 11.33
CA ILE A 140 21.37 -23.71 9.94
C ILE A 140 20.43 -22.48 9.84
N ILE A 141 19.46 -22.32 10.75
CA ILE A 141 18.50 -21.20 10.73
C ILE A 141 19.20 -19.82 10.75
N PRO A 142 20.16 -19.53 11.65
CA PRO A 142 20.91 -18.27 11.65
C PRO A 142 21.70 -18.05 10.36
N PHE A 143 22.28 -19.09 9.79
CA PHE A 143 23.03 -19.01 8.54
C PHE A 143 22.11 -18.67 7.35
N GLN A 144 20.92 -19.30 7.28
CA GLN A 144 19.88 -18.96 6.30
C GLN A 144 19.35 -17.54 6.49
N GLY A 145 19.12 -17.12 7.74
CA GLY A 145 18.74 -15.74 8.06
C GLY A 145 19.79 -14.72 7.63
N TRP A 146 21.07 -15.00 7.85
CA TRP A 146 22.18 -14.16 7.40
C TRP A 146 22.26 -14.06 5.87
N LEU A 147 22.16 -15.18 5.16
CA LEU A 147 22.08 -15.20 3.68
C LEU A 147 20.86 -14.42 3.18
N GLY A 148 19.70 -14.57 3.83
CA GLY A 148 18.48 -13.81 3.54
C GLY A 148 18.66 -12.30 3.72
N LYS A 149 19.32 -11.87 4.80
CA LYS A 149 19.65 -10.45 5.03
C LYS A 149 20.61 -9.91 3.97
N LYS A 150 21.62 -10.69 3.58
CA LYS A 150 22.55 -10.35 2.50
C LYS A 150 21.85 -10.23 1.15
N LEU A 151 20.89 -11.12 0.87
CA LEU A 151 20.03 -11.06 -0.31
C LEU A 151 19.22 -9.76 -0.33
N SER A 152 18.56 -9.41 0.77
CA SER A 152 17.81 -8.15 0.91
C SER A 152 18.69 -6.90 0.66
N LYS A 153 19.87 -6.84 1.29
CA LYS A 153 20.83 -5.73 1.08
C LYS A 153 21.31 -5.62 -0.37
N THR A 154 21.48 -6.76 -1.05
CA THR A 154 21.91 -6.79 -2.45
C THR A 154 20.77 -6.37 -3.39
N ARG A 155 19.53 -6.81 -3.13
CA ARG A 155 18.34 -6.37 -3.85
C ARG A 155 18.14 -4.85 -3.79
N LEU A 156 18.41 -4.22 -2.65
CA LEU A 156 18.36 -2.77 -2.54
C LEU A 156 19.39 -2.08 -3.45
N LYS A 157 20.60 -2.62 -3.57
CA LYS A 157 21.62 -2.08 -4.49
C LYS A 157 21.19 -2.26 -5.95
N THR A 158 20.61 -3.41 -6.29
CA THR A 158 20.02 -3.66 -7.61
C THR A 158 18.95 -2.62 -7.93
N ALA A 159 17.99 -2.40 -7.03
CA ALA A 159 16.92 -1.43 -7.22
C ALA A 159 17.48 -0.01 -7.49
N LYS A 160 18.45 0.46 -6.70
CA LYS A 160 19.09 1.77 -6.92
C LYS A 160 19.72 1.91 -8.31
N LYS A 161 20.35 0.85 -8.82
CA LYS A 161 20.96 0.86 -10.17
C LYS A 161 19.92 0.76 -11.28
N THR A 162 18.85 0.00 -11.06
CA THR A 162 17.71 -0.05 -11.98
C THR A 162 17.02 1.32 -12.07
N ASP A 163 16.84 2.02 -10.95
CA ASP A 163 16.26 3.37 -10.92
C ASP A 163 17.12 4.39 -11.69
N GLU A 164 18.44 4.36 -11.50
CA GLU A 164 19.41 5.18 -12.24
C GLU A 164 19.29 4.95 -13.76
N ARG A 165 19.16 3.69 -14.19
CA ARG A 165 18.95 3.34 -15.61
C ARG A 165 17.61 3.85 -16.13
N ILE A 166 16.52 3.64 -15.39
CA ILE A 166 15.17 4.07 -15.81
C ILE A 166 15.12 5.59 -15.94
N ARG A 167 15.72 6.32 -14.99
CA ARG A 167 15.83 7.78 -15.07
C ARG A 167 16.58 8.23 -16.33
N LEU A 168 17.77 7.67 -16.59
CA LEU A 168 18.54 8.02 -17.80
C LEU A 168 17.74 7.72 -19.08
N MET A 169 17.05 6.57 -19.14
CA MET A 169 16.21 6.25 -20.30
C MET A 169 15.08 7.27 -20.48
N ASN A 170 14.42 7.72 -19.42
CA ASN A 170 13.38 8.74 -19.50
C ASN A 170 13.94 10.08 -20.02
N GLU A 171 15.12 10.49 -19.56
CA GLU A 171 15.81 11.68 -20.05
C GLU A 171 16.14 11.56 -21.56
N ILE A 172 16.64 10.39 -22.00
CA ILE A 172 16.91 10.10 -23.43
C ILE A 172 15.63 10.15 -24.27
N ILE A 173 14.53 9.53 -23.80
CA ILE A 173 13.25 9.49 -24.53
C ILE A 173 12.67 10.91 -24.65
N SER A 174 12.71 11.69 -23.57
CA SER A 174 12.28 13.09 -23.60
C SER A 174 13.12 13.95 -24.55
N GLY A 175 14.42 13.66 -24.65
CA GLY A 175 15.38 14.36 -25.52
C GLY A 175 15.54 13.76 -26.92
N ILE A 176 14.72 12.79 -27.33
CA ILE A 176 15.03 11.94 -28.50
C ILE A 176 15.21 12.73 -29.80
N LYS A 177 14.43 13.79 -30.01
CA LYS A 177 14.53 14.63 -31.22
C LYS A 177 15.91 15.30 -31.32
N VAL A 178 16.41 15.85 -30.22
CA VAL A 178 17.72 16.51 -30.15
C VAL A 178 18.83 15.48 -30.35
N ILE A 179 18.73 14.33 -29.67
CA ILE A 179 19.73 13.26 -29.80
C ILE A 179 19.84 12.77 -31.25
N LYS A 180 18.71 12.63 -31.96
CA LYS A 180 18.70 12.26 -33.38
C LYS A 180 19.29 13.35 -34.27
N MET A 181 18.95 14.62 -34.02
CA MET A 181 19.48 15.77 -34.76
C MET A 181 21.02 15.82 -34.72
N TYR A 182 21.62 15.50 -33.56
CA TYR A 182 23.07 15.45 -33.39
C TYR A 182 23.70 14.07 -33.62
N THR A 183 22.93 13.05 -34.02
CA THR A 183 23.40 11.66 -34.25
C THR A 183 24.09 11.00 -33.04
N TRP A 184 23.73 11.42 -31.82
CA TRP A 184 24.34 10.94 -30.57
C TRP A 184 23.81 9.59 -30.07
N GLU A 185 22.99 8.90 -30.87
CA GLU A 185 22.35 7.63 -30.51
C GLU A 185 23.36 6.57 -30.04
N LYS A 186 24.49 6.43 -30.73
CA LYS A 186 25.55 5.46 -30.38
C LYS A 186 26.21 5.77 -29.03
N TYR A 187 26.39 7.06 -28.71
CA TYR A 187 26.99 7.47 -27.44
C TYR A 187 26.07 7.16 -26.27
N PHE A 188 24.80 7.57 -26.35
CA PHE A 188 23.80 7.29 -25.32
C PHE A 188 23.53 5.79 -25.17
N SER A 189 23.54 5.02 -26.26
CA SER A 189 23.44 3.57 -26.22
C SER A 189 24.58 2.93 -25.40
N LYS A 190 25.84 3.35 -25.63
CA LYS A 190 26.99 2.89 -24.83
C LYS A 190 26.85 3.26 -23.36
N LEU A 191 26.35 4.46 -23.04
CA LEU A 191 26.11 4.90 -21.67
C LEU A 191 25.07 4.01 -20.97
N VAL A 192 23.95 3.70 -21.63
CA VAL A 192 22.91 2.80 -21.10
C VAL A 192 23.47 1.39 -20.88
N ILE A 193 24.25 0.86 -21.83
CA ILE A 193 24.90 -0.46 -21.69
C ILE A 193 25.86 -0.48 -20.49
N TYR A 194 26.63 0.59 -20.27
CA TYR A 194 27.53 0.70 -19.12
C TYR A 194 26.78 0.62 -17.78
N ILE A 195 25.69 1.38 -17.64
CA ILE A 195 24.84 1.33 -16.43
C ILE A 195 24.19 -0.06 -16.30
N ARG A 196 23.71 -0.64 -17.41
CA ARG A 196 23.14 -1.98 -17.43
C ARG A 196 24.14 -3.04 -16.98
N LYS A 197 25.42 -2.93 -17.33
CA LYS A 197 26.47 -3.85 -16.87
C LYS A 197 26.63 -3.81 -15.34
N LYS A 198 26.64 -2.61 -14.74
CA LYS A 198 26.66 -2.45 -13.28
C LYS A 198 25.40 -2.99 -12.60
N GLU A 199 24.23 -2.81 -13.22
CA GLU A 199 22.97 -3.39 -12.75
C GLU A 199 23.04 -4.93 -12.74
N ILE A 200 23.49 -5.51 -13.87
CA ILE A 200 23.60 -6.98 -14.04
C ILE A 200 24.58 -7.58 -13.03
N GLU A 201 25.68 -6.91 -12.68
CA GLU A 201 26.62 -7.38 -11.66
C GLU A 201 25.92 -7.62 -10.31
N HIS A 202 25.11 -6.67 -9.85
CA HIS A 202 24.35 -6.84 -8.61
C HIS A 202 23.19 -7.84 -8.74
N VAL A 203 22.52 -7.88 -9.91
CA VAL A 203 21.51 -8.92 -10.19
C VAL A 203 22.12 -10.31 -10.09
N LYS A 204 23.32 -10.51 -10.65
CA LYS A 204 24.03 -11.79 -10.64
C LYS A 204 24.40 -12.21 -9.21
N ILE A 205 24.94 -11.30 -8.39
CA ILE A 205 25.21 -11.59 -6.97
C ILE A 205 23.92 -11.96 -6.23
N SER A 206 22.83 -11.22 -6.45
CA SER A 206 21.54 -11.53 -5.83
C SER A 206 20.99 -12.88 -6.29
N ALA A 207 21.20 -13.27 -7.56
CA ALA A 207 20.81 -14.57 -8.07
C ALA A 207 21.61 -15.68 -7.39
N TYR A 208 22.95 -15.58 -7.33
CA TYR A 208 23.79 -16.58 -6.66
C TYR A 208 23.43 -16.79 -5.19
N ILE A 209 23.18 -15.71 -4.44
CA ILE A 209 22.76 -15.83 -3.02
C ILE A 209 21.41 -16.55 -2.92
N ARG A 210 20.45 -16.22 -3.79
CA ARG A 210 19.14 -16.86 -3.81
C ARG A 210 19.25 -18.34 -4.15
N ASP A 211 20.04 -18.67 -5.16
CA ASP A 211 20.22 -20.04 -5.63
C ASP A 211 20.96 -20.88 -4.58
N THR A 212 21.91 -20.28 -3.84
CA THR A 212 22.53 -20.91 -2.68
C THR A 212 21.52 -21.18 -1.57
N LEU A 213 20.61 -20.24 -1.29
CA LEU A 213 19.59 -20.40 -0.26
C LEU A 213 18.56 -21.49 -0.60
N THR A 214 18.11 -21.57 -1.86
CA THR A 214 17.23 -22.66 -2.32
C THR A 214 17.94 -24.01 -2.37
N SER A 215 19.19 -24.05 -2.81
CA SER A 215 19.98 -25.29 -2.86
C SER A 215 20.28 -25.83 -1.46
N LEU A 216 20.67 -24.94 -0.53
CA LEU A 216 20.90 -25.29 0.87
C LEU A 216 19.66 -25.89 1.51
N ALA A 217 18.48 -25.36 1.19
CA ALA A 217 17.22 -25.89 1.72
C ALA A 217 16.95 -27.34 1.30
N ILE A 218 17.23 -27.68 0.04
CA ILE A 218 17.06 -29.05 -0.47
C ILE A 218 18.09 -30.00 0.15
N ILE A 219 19.37 -29.60 0.13
CA ILE A 219 20.49 -30.42 0.64
C ILE A 219 20.32 -30.68 2.14
N GLN A 220 19.92 -29.67 2.91
CA GLN A 220 19.72 -29.76 4.36
C GLN A 220 18.81 -30.95 4.73
N THR A 221 17.68 -31.13 4.01
CA THR A 221 16.73 -32.21 4.32
C THR A 221 17.33 -33.60 4.19
N ARG A 222 18.17 -33.81 3.16
CA ARG A 222 18.83 -35.10 2.90
C ARG A 222 20.00 -35.32 3.84
N PHE A 223 20.75 -34.26 4.15
CA PHE A 223 21.90 -34.32 5.04
C PHE A 223 21.49 -34.61 6.49
N GLN A 224 20.41 -33.99 6.98
CA GLN A 224 19.89 -34.25 8.32
C GLN A 224 19.35 -35.68 8.45
N LEU A 225 18.64 -36.18 7.43
CA LEU A 225 18.22 -37.58 7.38
C LEU A 225 19.43 -38.52 7.48
N PHE A 226 20.45 -38.30 6.66
CA PHE A 226 21.68 -39.08 6.67
C PHE A 226 22.36 -39.09 8.06
N ILE A 227 22.55 -37.92 8.68
CA ILE A 227 23.20 -37.83 10.00
C ILE A 227 22.38 -38.54 11.08
N SER A 228 21.05 -38.41 11.05
CA SER A 228 20.20 -39.07 12.05
C SER A 228 20.26 -40.59 11.97
N ILE A 229 20.30 -41.14 10.76
CA ILE A 229 20.44 -42.58 10.51
C ILE A 229 21.85 -43.03 10.90
N LEU A 230 22.89 -42.31 10.47
CA LEU A 230 24.29 -42.61 10.80
C LEU A 230 24.52 -42.65 12.31
N SER A 231 24.02 -41.65 13.04
CA SER A 231 24.12 -41.61 14.50
C SER A 231 23.44 -42.81 15.15
N TYR A 232 22.29 -43.24 14.63
CA TYR A 232 21.57 -44.38 15.19
C TYR A 232 22.34 -45.70 15.05
N VAL A 233 23.00 -45.91 13.89
CA VAL A 233 23.88 -47.06 13.65
C VAL A 233 25.11 -47.01 14.54
N LEU A 234 25.74 -45.83 14.68
CA LEU A 234 26.93 -45.66 15.52
C LEU A 234 26.66 -45.94 17.00
N LEU A 235 25.42 -45.75 17.46
CA LEU A 235 24.98 -46.14 18.81
C LEU A 235 24.74 -47.66 18.97
N GLY A 236 25.00 -48.45 17.92
CA GLY A 236 24.88 -49.91 17.94
C GLY A 236 23.47 -50.44 17.68
N ASN A 237 22.53 -49.60 17.24
CA ASN A 237 21.16 -50.02 16.97
C ASN A 237 20.99 -50.55 15.55
N TYR A 238 20.11 -51.54 15.39
CA TYR A 238 19.73 -52.07 14.08
C TYR A 238 18.62 -51.25 13.44
N ILE A 239 18.80 -50.92 12.17
CA ILE A 239 17.80 -50.18 11.39
C ILE A 239 16.84 -51.15 10.72
N THR A 240 15.55 -50.99 10.97
CA THR A 240 14.49 -51.66 10.21
C THR A 240 13.95 -50.75 9.10
N VAL A 241 13.42 -51.36 8.04
CA VAL A 241 12.80 -50.64 6.92
C VAL A 241 11.67 -49.72 7.41
N GLN A 242 10.84 -50.20 8.34
CA GLN A 242 9.76 -49.43 8.96
C GLN A 242 10.28 -48.11 9.57
N LYS A 243 11.35 -48.18 10.39
CA LYS A 243 11.93 -46.99 11.03
C LYS A 243 12.40 -45.97 9.99
N ILE A 244 13.13 -46.39 8.95
CA ILE A 244 13.61 -45.46 7.91
C ILE A 244 12.45 -44.69 7.27
N PHE A 245 11.37 -45.36 6.90
CA PHE A 245 10.22 -44.71 6.25
C PHE A 245 9.49 -43.74 7.18
N VAL A 246 9.29 -44.11 8.45
CA VAL A 246 8.67 -43.24 9.46
C VAL A 246 9.52 -41.97 9.64
N ILE A 247 10.83 -42.12 9.81
CA ILE A 247 11.80 -41.03 9.98
C ILE A 247 11.81 -40.11 8.74
N THR A 248 11.88 -40.71 7.54
CA THR A 248 11.87 -39.97 6.26
C THR A 248 10.60 -39.15 6.13
N THR A 249 9.45 -39.71 6.50
CA THR A 249 8.16 -39.02 6.42
C THR A 249 8.11 -37.86 7.42
N TYR A 250 8.53 -38.05 8.67
CA TYR A 250 8.60 -36.96 9.64
C TYR A 250 9.50 -35.80 9.18
N TYR A 251 10.66 -36.09 8.59
CA TYR A 251 11.53 -35.04 8.04
C TYR A 251 10.94 -34.33 6.81
N SER A 252 10.25 -35.06 5.94
CA SER A 252 9.56 -34.46 4.78
C SER A 252 8.46 -33.47 5.19
N ILE A 253 7.86 -33.67 6.37
CA ILE A 253 6.84 -32.79 6.95
C ILE A 253 7.46 -31.59 7.67
N LEU A 254 8.51 -31.79 8.49
CA LEU A 254 9.11 -30.73 9.31
C LEU A 254 9.93 -29.72 8.50
N MET A 255 10.71 -30.21 7.52
CA MET A 255 11.74 -29.40 6.90
C MET A 255 11.21 -28.29 6.01
N PRO A 256 10.20 -28.50 5.14
CA PRO A 256 9.60 -27.39 4.38
C PRO A 256 9.05 -26.29 5.30
N THR A 257 8.45 -26.66 6.45
CA THR A 257 7.95 -25.71 7.45
C THR A 257 9.06 -24.83 8.01
N MET A 258 10.15 -25.43 8.52
CA MET A 258 11.19 -24.66 9.21
C MET A 258 12.14 -23.95 8.25
N THR A 259 12.53 -24.62 7.17
CA THR A 259 13.57 -24.11 6.27
C THR A 259 13.04 -23.06 5.29
N PHE A 260 11.82 -23.25 4.79
CA PHE A 260 11.23 -22.33 3.81
C PHE A 260 10.21 -21.39 4.47
N PHE A 261 9.14 -21.93 5.05
CA PHE A 261 8.02 -21.10 5.49
C PHE A 261 8.37 -20.23 6.71
N PHE A 262 9.02 -20.79 7.73
CA PHE A 262 9.44 -20.04 8.92
C PHE A 262 10.48 -18.98 8.59
N CYS A 263 11.54 -19.33 7.85
CA CYS A 263 12.57 -18.38 7.39
C CYS A 263 11.98 -17.24 6.53
N GLN A 264 11.05 -17.54 5.63
CA GLN A 264 10.33 -16.52 4.86
C GLN A 264 9.43 -15.66 5.76
N GLY A 265 8.75 -16.27 6.74
CA GLY A 265 7.95 -15.56 7.73
C GLY A 265 8.74 -14.50 8.48
N LEU A 266 9.99 -14.80 8.87
CA LEU A 266 10.89 -13.84 9.52
C LEU A 266 11.26 -12.67 8.60
N GLY A 267 11.44 -12.93 7.30
CA GLY A 267 11.65 -11.88 6.31
C GLY A 267 10.41 -11.00 6.14
N GLN A 268 9.25 -11.61 5.91
CA GLN A 268 7.99 -10.92 5.65
C GLN A 268 7.53 -10.06 6.83
N ILE A 269 7.70 -10.53 8.08
CA ILE A 269 7.30 -9.74 9.25
C ILE A 269 8.14 -8.46 9.39
N SER A 270 9.44 -8.53 9.09
CA SER A 270 10.31 -7.34 9.13
C SER A 270 9.90 -6.29 8.09
N GLU A 271 9.52 -6.76 6.90
CA GLU A 271 9.05 -5.91 5.82
C GLU A 271 7.66 -5.32 6.12
N LEU A 272 6.77 -6.11 6.70
CA LEU A 272 5.44 -5.68 7.12
C LEU A 272 5.53 -4.60 8.22
N GLN A 273 6.40 -4.77 9.21
CA GLN A 273 6.61 -3.80 10.28
C GLN A 273 7.04 -2.43 9.75
N VAL A 274 7.94 -2.40 8.76
CA VAL A 274 8.37 -1.14 8.13
C VAL A 274 7.19 -0.47 7.41
N SER A 275 6.38 -1.25 6.70
CA SER A 275 5.20 -0.72 5.98
C SER A 275 4.10 -0.23 6.92
N ILE A 276 3.83 -0.96 8.01
CA ILE A 276 2.92 -0.52 9.07
C ILE A 276 3.40 0.81 9.64
N LYS A 277 4.69 0.93 9.95
CA LYS A 277 5.26 2.18 10.47
C LYS A 277 5.08 3.35 9.50
N ARG A 278 5.34 3.15 8.20
CA ARG A 278 5.13 4.21 7.19
C ARG A 278 3.67 4.62 7.06
N ILE A 279 2.75 3.66 7.07
CA ILE A 279 1.30 3.94 7.04
C ILE A 279 0.91 4.70 8.31
N GLN A 280 1.38 4.27 9.49
CA GLN A 280 1.14 4.96 10.75
C GLN A 280 1.67 6.40 10.72
N ASP A 281 2.93 6.59 10.32
CA ASP A 281 3.54 7.91 10.19
C ASP A 281 2.71 8.81 9.27
N PHE A 282 2.22 8.29 8.13
CA PHE A 282 1.31 9.00 7.24
C PHE A 282 -0.03 9.35 7.91
N LEU A 283 -0.66 8.40 8.59
CA LEU A 283 -1.94 8.60 9.26
C LEU A 283 -1.87 9.55 10.46
N LEU A 284 -0.69 9.74 11.05
CA LEU A 284 -0.47 10.69 12.15
C LEU A 284 -0.18 12.12 11.69
N HIS A 285 -0.11 12.38 10.38
CA HIS A 285 0.01 13.75 9.89
C HIS A 285 -1.21 14.59 10.28
N GLY A 286 -0.99 15.88 10.53
CA GLY A 286 -2.04 16.82 10.93
C GLY A 286 -3.16 16.90 9.88
N GLU A 287 -4.39 16.73 10.35
CA GLU A 287 -5.60 16.95 9.53
C GLU A 287 -5.94 18.45 9.54
N LYS A 288 -6.81 18.85 8.61
CA LYS A 288 -7.46 20.16 8.69
C LYS A 288 -8.32 20.19 9.96
N ASP A 289 -8.20 21.25 10.76
CA ASP A 289 -9.07 21.44 11.91
C ASP A 289 -10.50 21.65 11.39
N ASP A 290 -11.30 20.60 11.54
CA ASP A 290 -12.72 20.58 11.22
C ASP A 290 -13.49 21.43 12.26
N TYR A 291 -13.27 22.75 12.28
CA TYR A 291 -14.23 23.69 12.86
C TYR A 291 -15.43 23.76 11.91
N TYR A 292 -16.23 22.70 11.89
CA TYR A 292 -17.60 22.75 11.40
C TYR A 292 -18.39 23.66 12.35
N LEU A 293 -18.46 24.95 12.05
CA LEU A 293 -19.77 25.58 12.20
C LEU A 293 -20.67 24.85 11.20
N PRO A 294 -21.77 24.21 11.65
CA PRO A 294 -22.65 23.49 10.75
C PRO A 294 -23.08 24.48 9.66
N ILE A 295 -22.70 24.17 8.42
CA ILE A 295 -23.42 24.70 7.29
C ILE A 295 -24.77 24.02 7.44
N GLU A 296 -25.75 24.72 8.01
CA GLU A 296 -27.14 24.29 7.90
C GLU A 296 -27.35 23.94 6.43
N SER A 297 -27.66 22.68 6.19
CA SER A 297 -27.98 22.16 4.88
C SER A 297 -29.07 23.06 4.29
N ILE A 298 -28.70 23.95 3.38
CA ILE A 298 -29.63 24.56 2.46
C ILE A 298 -30.12 23.39 1.62
N SER A 299 -31.21 22.77 2.08
CA SER A 299 -31.99 21.83 1.30
C SER A 299 -32.19 22.45 -0.08
N ASP A 300 -32.03 21.65 -1.13
CA ASP A 300 -32.31 21.97 -2.53
C ASP A 300 -33.77 22.41 -2.73
N LYS A 301 -34.13 23.60 -2.24
CA LYS A 301 -35.38 24.28 -2.55
C LYS A 301 -35.01 25.58 -3.26
N PRO A 302 -35.59 25.84 -4.44
CA PRO A 302 -35.43 27.12 -5.09
C PRO A 302 -35.94 28.20 -4.12
N MET A 303 -35.24 29.34 -4.05
CA MET A 303 -35.68 30.49 -3.27
C MET A 303 -37.02 31.00 -3.80
N VAL A 304 -38.11 30.43 -3.29
CA VAL A 304 -39.48 30.89 -3.47
C VAL A 304 -40.15 30.76 -2.12
N ASN A 305 -40.40 31.91 -1.49
CA ASN A 305 -41.32 32.21 -0.39
C ASN A 305 -41.46 31.15 0.72
N SER A 306 -41.06 31.49 1.95
CA SER A 306 -42.00 31.68 3.08
C SER A 306 -41.29 31.82 4.43
N HIS A 307 -42.04 32.45 5.31
CA HIS A 307 -41.81 32.93 6.67
C HIS A 307 -41.05 32.06 7.68
N ASN A 308 -40.36 32.79 8.58
CA ASN A 308 -40.20 32.57 10.03
C ASN A 308 -40.11 31.12 10.52
N GLU A 309 -38.94 30.73 11.02
CA GLU A 309 -38.80 30.03 12.30
C GLU A 309 -37.32 30.03 12.76
N LEU A 310 -37.07 30.57 13.96
CA LEU A 310 -35.78 30.56 14.65
C LEU A 310 -35.96 29.78 15.96
N ILE A 311 -35.16 28.73 16.16
CA ILE A 311 -35.10 28.00 17.44
C ILE A 311 -34.01 28.63 18.32
N MET A 312 -34.43 29.09 19.51
CA MET A 312 -33.61 29.69 20.57
C MET A 312 -32.67 28.69 21.27
N TYR A 313 -31.51 29.20 21.71
CA TYR A 313 -30.90 28.82 22.98
C TYR A 313 -30.54 30.09 23.79
N PRO A 314 -30.70 30.07 25.13
CA PRO A 314 -30.75 31.31 25.90
C PRO A 314 -29.35 31.72 26.37
N ASN A 315 -28.91 32.93 26.03
CA ASN A 315 -28.19 33.73 27.03
C ASN A 315 -28.32 35.24 26.80
N LYS A 316 -28.37 35.96 27.91
CA LYS A 316 -28.76 37.36 28.10
C LYS A 316 -28.05 38.35 27.16
N ASN A 317 -28.82 38.95 26.24
CA ASN A 317 -29.01 40.40 26.03
C ASN A 317 -29.73 40.59 24.69
N ASN A 318 -31.06 40.75 24.74
CA ASN A 318 -31.97 40.67 23.58
C ASN A 318 -32.03 41.92 22.69
N THR A 319 -31.14 42.90 22.86
CA THR A 319 -31.07 44.09 21.99
C THR A 319 -29.99 43.99 20.91
N ASP A 320 -28.96 43.16 21.08
CA ASP A 320 -27.82 43.08 20.15
C ASP A 320 -28.01 42.02 19.04
N ILE A 321 -28.93 41.08 19.23
CA ILE A 321 -29.11 39.91 18.35
C ILE A 321 -29.86 40.28 17.06
N LYS A 322 -30.78 41.25 17.11
CA LYS A 322 -31.54 41.72 15.93
C LYS A 322 -30.66 42.49 14.95
N TYR A 323 -29.75 43.31 15.46
CA TYR A 323 -28.78 44.07 14.66
C TYR A 323 -27.77 43.15 13.96
N ASN A 324 -27.34 42.08 14.63
CA ASN A 324 -26.40 41.13 14.03
C ASN A 324 -26.99 40.37 12.84
N ILE A 325 -28.28 40.00 12.86
CA ILE A 325 -28.93 39.25 11.76
C ILE A 325 -29.16 40.12 10.51
N GLU A 326 -29.47 41.42 10.68
CA GLU A 326 -29.60 42.36 9.56
C GLU A 326 -28.25 42.68 8.91
N LEU A 327 -27.19 42.90 9.71
CA LEU A 327 -25.82 43.09 9.20
C LEU A 327 -25.30 41.85 8.47
N LEU A 328 -25.63 40.68 8.99
CA LEU A 328 -25.27 39.39 8.41
C LEU A 328 -25.79 39.25 6.97
N ASN A 329 -26.99 39.74 6.63
CA ASN A 329 -27.53 39.69 5.27
C ASN A 329 -26.92 40.67 4.26
N THR A 330 -26.01 41.56 4.69
CA THR A 330 -25.45 42.58 3.79
C THR A 330 -24.20 42.13 3.01
N PHE A 331 -23.49 41.10 3.48
CA PHE A 331 -22.21 40.68 2.91
C PHE A 331 -22.18 39.19 2.52
N SER A 332 -21.57 38.88 1.37
CA SER A 332 -21.32 37.51 0.91
C SER A 332 -20.01 36.93 1.46
N VAL A 333 -19.00 37.79 1.65
CA VAL A 333 -17.73 37.45 2.29
C VAL A 333 -17.42 38.55 3.30
N ASP A 334 -17.17 38.16 4.54
CA ASP A 334 -16.78 39.06 5.63
C ASP A 334 -15.54 38.52 6.33
N ILE A 335 -14.49 39.33 6.34
CA ILE A 335 -13.18 39.04 6.91
C ILE A 335 -12.92 40.10 7.96
N SER A 336 -12.70 39.68 9.21
CA SER A 336 -12.43 40.59 10.33
C SER A 336 -11.09 40.26 11.00
N LYS A 337 -10.13 41.18 10.87
CA LYS A 337 -8.78 41.11 11.46
C LYS A 337 -8.09 39.75 11.25
N ALA A 338 -8.21 39.19 10.05
CA ALA A 338 -7.69 37.87 9.74
C ALA A 338 -6.16 37.88 9.60
N THR A 339 -5.50 37.05 10.39
CA THR A 339 -4.05 36.79 10.33
C THR A 339 -3.84 35.29 10.17
N ALA A 340 -2.99 34.88 9.23
CA ALA A 340 -2.79 33.47 8.91
C ALA A 340 -1.35 33.14 8.54
N LYS A 341 -0.96 31.91 8.85
CA LYS A 341 0.37 31.36 8.58
C LYS A 341 0.23 30.03 7.86
N TRP A 342 1.10 29.78 6.88
CA TRP A 342 1.18 28.46 6.25
C TRP A 342 1.72 27.43 7.24
N ILE A 343 2.71 27.78 8.06
CA ILE A 343 3.33 26.88 9.05
C ILE A 343 3.38 27.60 10.39
N ASN A 344 2.88 26.99 11.47
CA ASN A 344 2.83 27.60 12.80
C ASN A 344 4.22 28.04 13.33
N ASN A 345 5.28 27.32 12.94
CA ASN A 345 6.66 27.61 13.34
C ASN A 345 7.34 28.71 12.49
N GLN A 346 6.68 29.24 11.45
CA GLN A 346 7.23 30.38 10.69
C GLN A 346 7.05 31.68 11.45
N THR A 347 8.08 32.52 11.41
CA THR A 347 8.06 33.86 12.01
C THR A 347 7.18 34.81 11.20
N SER A 348 7.21 34.73 9.87
CA SER A 348 6.42 35.59 8.98
C SER A 348 4.99 35.10 8.77
N ASN A 349 4.05 36.04 8.84
CA ASN A 349 2.66 35.83 8.45
C ASN A 349 2.52 35.78 6.92
N ALA A 350 1.62 34.94 6.43
CA ALA A 350 1.25 34.95 5.00
C ALA A 350 0.25 36.07 4.69
N ILE A 351 -0.63 36.35 5.66
CA ILE A 351 -1.55 37.49 5.69
C ILE A 351 -1.64 38.00 7.13
N GLU A 352 -1.74 39.32 7.31
CA GLU A 352 -1.73 39.95 8.63
C GLU A 352 -2.79 41.05 8.71
N ASN A 353 -3.67 40.95 9.72
CA ASN A 353 -4.71 41.92 10.07
C ASN A 353 -5.56 42.40 8.88
N ILE A 354 -6.00 41.47 8.03
CA ILE A 354 -6.86 41.79 6.88
C ILE A 354 -8.30 41.94 7.36
N SER A 355 -8.95 43.05 6.98
CA SER A 355 -10.39 43.23 7.15
C SER A 355 -11.02 43.62 5.81
N LEU A 356 -12.03 42.87 5.36
CA LEU A 356 -12.66 43.00 4.06
C LEU A 356 -14.11 42.55 4.11
N ALA A 357 -15.03 43.38 3.63
CA ALA A 357 -16.45 43.03 3.50
C ALA A 357 -16.91 43.20 2.05
N ILE A 358 -17.43 42.12 1.45
CA ILE A 358 -17.86 42.05 0.05
C ILE A 358 -19.37 41.90 0.00
N LYS A 359 -20.06 42.76 -0.76
CA LYS A 359 -21.52 42.68 -0.96
C LYS A 359 -21.89 41.63 -2.03
N PRO A 360 -23.04 40.94 -1.91
CA PRO A 360 -23.55 40.07 -2.96
C PRO A 360 -23.68 40.80 -4.31
N GLY A 361 -23.40 40.11 -5.42
CA GLY A 361 -23.52 40.66 -6.78
C GLY A 361 -22.42 41.64 -7.20
N SER A 362 -21.36 41.80 -6.40
CA SER A 362 -20.23 42.67 -6.74
C SER A 362 -19.12 41.91 -7.48
N LEU A 363 -18.48 42.60 -8.44
CA LEU A 363 -17.25 42.15 -9.07
C LEU A 363 -16.05 42.80 -8.37
N VAL A 364 -15.23 42.00 -7.70
CA VAL A 364 -14.09 42.47 -6.90
C VAL A 364 -12.78 42.00 -7.54
N ALA A 365 -11.82 42.93 -7.66
CA ALA A 365 -10.47 42.64 -8.15
C ALA A 365 -9.45 42.82 -7.01
N ILE A 366 -8.52 41.87 -6.86
CA ILE A 366 -7.40 41.94 -5.91
C ILE A 366 -6.12 42.19 -6.70
N VAL A 367 -5.46 43.32 -6.44
CA VAL A 367 -4.24 43.75 -7.14
C VAL A 367 -3.10 43.90 -6.13
N GLY A 368 -1.88 43.60 -6.55
CA GLY A 368 -0.69 43.73 -5.70
C GLY A 368 0.54 43.11 -6.34
N THR A 369 1.72 43.38 -5.77
CA THR A 369 3.01 42.85 -6.24
C THR A 369 3.09 41.31 -6.16
N VAL A 370 4.02 40.71 -6.89
CA VAL A 370 4.28 39.26 -6.80
C VAL A 370 4.70 38.92 -5.36
N GLY A 371 4.09 37.88 -4.77
CA GLY A 371 4.34 37.50 -3.38
C GLY A 371 3.55 38.28 -2.32
N ALA A 372 2.70 39.24 -2.69
CA ALA A 372 1.90 40.03 -1.74
C ALA A 372 0.76 39.27 -1.01
N GLY A 373 0.74 37.93 -1.05
CA GLY A 373 -0.29 37.14 -0.36
C GLY A 373 -1.65 37.02 -1.06
N LYS A 374 -1.80 37.48 -2.31
CA LYS A 374 -3.06 37.40 -3.07
C LYS A 374 -3.68 36.00 -3.10
N SER A 375 -2.88 35.00 -3.48
CA SER A 375 -3.33 33.61 -3.48
C SER A 375 -3.61 33.09 -2.06
N SER A 376 -2.84 33.54 -1.06
CA SER A 376 -3.07 33.20 0.35
C SER A 376 -4.43 33.69 0.85
N ILE A 377 -4.88 34.89 0.46
CA ILE A 377 -6.23 35.40 0.78
C ILE A 377 -7.30 34.48 0.21
N ILE A 378 -7.17 34.07 -1.07
CA ILE A 378 -8.12 33.16 -1.70
C ILE A 378 -8.14 31.80 -0.98
N GLN A 379 -6.97 31.27 -0.61
CA GLN A 379 -6.87 30.02 0.15
C GLN A 379 -7.44 30.15 1.56
N ALA A 380 -7.37 31.31 2.20
CA ALA A 380 -8.03 31.58 3.48
C ALA A 380 -9.57 31.60 3.34
N ILE A 381 -10.10 32.18 2.26
CA ILE A 381 -11.53 32.14 1.93
C ILE A 381 -12.01 30.71 1.70
N LEU A 382 -11.20 29.89 1.02
CA LEU A 382 -11.46 28.46 0.81
C LEU A 382 -11.27 27.60 2.06
N ARG A 383 -10.82 28.19 3.17
CA ARG A 383 -10.45 27.49 4.43
C ARG A 383 -9.32 26.47 4.27
N GLU A 384 -8.49 26.65 3.25
CA GLU A 384 -7.29 25.86 3.00
C GLU A 384 -6.07 26.41 3.77
N LEU A 385 -6.08 27.70 4.10
CA LEU A 385 -5.09 28.37 4.94
C LEU A 385 -5.69 28.63 6.34
N PRO A 386 -5.25 27.92 7.40
CA PRO A 386 -5.80 28.10 8.75
C PRO A 386 -5.46 29.48 9.31
N LEU A 387 -6.46 30.11 9.96
CA LEU A 387 -6.31 31.40 10.62
C LEU A 387 -5.64 31.22 11.98
N SER A 388 -4.70 32.10 12.30
CA SER A 388 -4.14 32.25 13.65
C SER A 388 -4.99 33.18 14.50
N GLU A 389 -5.51 34.25 13.88
CA GLU A 389 -6.38 35.25 14.53
C GLU A 389 -7.44 35.74 13.52
N GLY A 390 -8.55 36.26 14.05
CA GLY A 390 -9.66 36.81 13.26
C GLY A 390 -10.69 35.77 12.80
N VAL A 391 -11.66 36.23 12.01
CA VAL A 391 -12.78 35.39 11.52
C VAL A 391 -13.03 35.65 10.03
N ILE A 392 -13.29 34.57 9.28
CA ILE A 392 -13.75 34.62 7.88
C ILE A 392 -15.11 33.93 7.77
N ASN A 393 -16.12 34.69 7.35
CA ASN A 393 -17.46 34.22 7.05
C ASN A 393 -17.70 34.27 5.54
N VAL A 394 -18.09 33.14 4.95
CA VAL A 394 -18.42 33.01 3.53
C VAL A 394 -19.80 32.40 3.41
N ARG A 395 -20.65 32.95 2.53
CA ARG A 395 -22.01 32.49 2.29
C ARG A 395 -22.19 31.92 0.89
N GLY A 396 -22.87 30.79 0.80
CA GLY A 396 -23.22 30.13 -0.47
C GLY A 396 -22.18 29.12 -0.95
N VAL A 397 -22.31 28.72 -2.22
CA VAL A 397 -21.43 27.75 -2.86
C VAL A 397 -20.24 28.46 -3.51
N ILE A 398 -19.02 28.00 -3.22
CA ILE A 398 -17.79 28.55 -3.78
C ILE A 398 -17.41 27.77 -5.05
N SER A 399 -17.15 28.48 -6.13
CA SER A 399 -16.49 27.93 -7.33
C SER A 399 -15.05 28.44 -7.38
N TYR A 400 -14.09 27.56 -7.60
CA TYR A 400 -12.67 27.89 -7.57
C TYR A 400 -11.96 27.41 -8.84
N ALA A 401 -11.14 28.29 -9.42
CA ALA A 401 -10.21 27.97 -10.49
C ALA A 401 -8.79 28.33 -10.01
N SER A 402 -7.91 27.33 -9.96
CA SER A 402 -6.54 27.48 -9.48
C SER A 402 -5.63 28.14 -10.50
N GLN A 403 -4.57 28.80 -10.02
CA GLN A 403 -3.53 29.37 -10.88
C GLN A 403 -2.85 28.30 -11.75
N GLU A 404 -2.59 27.13 -11.16
CA GLU A 404 -2.16 25.95 -11.89
C GLU A 404 -3.39 25.10 -12.24
N PRO A 405 -3.79 25.01 -13.52
CA PRO A 405 -5.01 24.31 -13.89
C PRO A 405 -4.89 22.80 -13.67
N TRP A 406 -5.86 22.22 -12.98
CA TRP A 406 -5.98 20.78 -12.76
C TRP A 406 -7.06 20.18 -13.66
N ILE A 407 -6.70 19.12 -14.38
CA ILE A 407 -7.55 18.39 -15.31
C ILE A 407 -7.38 16.91 -14.98
N PHE A 408 -8.48 16.18 -14.83
CA PHE A 408 -8.43 14.75 -14.54
C PHE A 408 -8.47 13.93 -15.83
N ALA A 409 -7.99 12.69 -15.74
CA ALA A 409 -8.01 11.76 -16.85
C ALA A 409 -9.45 11.44 -17.27
N GLY A 410 -9.86 11.90 -18.44
CA GLY A 410 -11.23 11.81 -18.93
C GLY A 410 -11.43 12.57 -20.22
N SER A 411 -12.66 12.62 -20.73
CA SER A 411 -12.97 13.49 -21.88
C SER A 411 -12.94 14.97 -21.48
N VAL A 412 -12.70 15.84 -22.46
CA VAL A 412 -12.81 17.31 -22.25
C VAL A 412 -14.22 17.67 -21.75
N GLN A 413 -15.25 17.06 -22.34
CA GLN A 413 -16.63 17.21 -21.90
C GLN A 413 -16.83 16.87 -20.41
N GLN A 414 -16.28 15.74 -19.94
CA GLN A 414 -16.38 15.35 -18.53
C GLN A 414 -15.67 16.33 -17.60
N ASN A 415 -14.53 16.89 -18.02
CA ASN A 415 -13.81 17.91 -17.25
C ASN A 415 -14.63 19.20 -17.15
N ILE A 416 -15.31 19.63 -18.22
CA ILE A 416 -16.16 20.84 -18.21
C ILE A 416 -17.43 20.63 -17.36
N VAL A 417 -18.09 19.49 -17.50
CA VAL A 417 -19.35 19.19 -16.80
C VAL A 417 -19.11 18.89 -15.32
N PHE A 418 -17.94 18.37 -14.96
CA PHE A 418 -17.47 18.16 -13.58
C PHE A 418 -18.53 17.53 -12.65
N ASN A 419 -18.87 16.27 -12.94
CA ASN A 419 -19.85 15.44 -12.22
C ASN A 419 -21.28 16.04 -12.06
N SER A 420 -21.58 17.14 -12.76
CA SER A 420 -22.92 17.74 -12.79
C SER A 420 -23.80 17.10 -13.86
N PRO A 421 -25.14 17.19 -13.75
CA PRO A 421 -26.02 16.75 -14.84
C PRO A 421 -25.80 17.61 -16.10
N MET A 422 -25.73 16.95 -17.26
CA MET A 422 -25.50 17.62 -18.55
C MET A 422 -26.73 18.46 -18.97
N ASN A 423 -26.59 19.78 -18.97
CA ASN A 423 -27.54 20.70 -19.59
C ASN A 423 -26.98 21.19 -20.93
N LYS A 424 -27.58 20.75 -22.04
CA LYS A 424 -27.07 21.01 -23.40
C LYS A 424 -27.03 22.48 -23.76
N ASP A 425 -28.01 23.27 -23.31
CA ASP A 425 -28.11 24.69 -23.67
C ASP A 425 -27.07 25.51 -22.91
N ARG A 426 -26.94 25.27 -21.59
CA ARG A 426 -25.88 25.87 -20.77
C ARG A 426 -24.49 25.48 -21.28
N TYR A 427 -24.28 24.21 -21.63
CA TYR A 427 -23.01 23.73 -22.16
C TYR A 427 -22.63 24.43 -23.47
N LYS A 428 -23.56 24.56 -24.42
CA LYS A 428 -23.33 25.31 -25.68
C LYS A 428 -23.02 26.79 -25.42
N GLN A 429 -23.73 27.43 -24.50
CA GLN A 429 -23.47 28.82 -24.12
C GLN A 429 -22.07 28.99 -23.53
N VAL A 430 -21.67 28.13 -22.59
CA VAL A 430 -20.33 28.15 -21.98
C VAL A 430 -19.23 27.96 -23.04
N ILE A 431 -19.38 27.00 -23.96
CA ILE A 431 -18.43 26.78 -25.06
C ILE A 431 -18.27 28.03 -25.92
N GLN A 432 -19.38 28.72 -26.22
CA GLN A 432 -19.36 29.93 -27.03
C GLN A 432 -18.71 31.10 -26.30
N ILE A 433 -19.07 31.33 -25.03
CA ILE A 433 -18.53 32.43 -24.21
C ILE A 433 -17.04 32.24 -23.95
N CYS A 434 -16.62 31.02 -23.61
CA CYS A 434 -15.20 30.67 -23.38
C CYS A 434 -14.39 30.49 -24.67
N LYS A 435 -15.02 30.64 -25.85
CA LYS A 435 -14.39 30.48 -27.18
C LYS A 435 -13.70 29.12 -27.39
N LEU A 436 -14.26 28.04 -26.84
CA LEU A 436 -13.66 26.69 -26.91
C LEU A 436 -13.85 25.99 -28.26
N LYS A 437 -14.68 26.52 -29.17
CA LYS A 437 -14.95 25.89 -30.49
C LYS A 437 -13.67 25.67 -31.32
N SER A 438 -12.80 26.67 -31.38
CA SER A 438 -11.54 26.57 -32.12
C SER A 438 -10.58 25.55 -31.52
N ASP A 439 -10.63 25.33 -30.20
CA ASP A 439 -9.83 24.30 -29.54
C ASP A 439 -10.37 22.90 -29.89
N PHE A 440 -11.70 22.73 -29.93
CA PHE A 440 -12.32 21.45 -30.28
C PHE A 440 -12.08 21.04 -31.74
N GLU A 441 -12.01 21.99 -32.67
CA GLU A 441 -11.66 21.73 -34.07
C GLU A 441 -10.25 21.18 -34.25
N GLN A 442 -9.33 21.49 -33.33
CA GLN A 442 -7.97 20.95 -33.32
C GLN A 442 -7.89 19.54 -32.71
N PHE A 443 -8.89 19.15 -31.92
CA PHE A 443 -8.90 17.86 -31.25
C PHE A 443 -9.41 16.75 -32.18
N PRO A 444 -8.79 15.55 -32.20
CA PRO A 444 -9.17 14.47 -33.10
C PRO A 444 -10.65 14.05 -33.00
N TYR A 445 -11.24 14.18 -31.81
CA TYR A 445 -12.62 13.80 -31.52
C TYR A 445 -13.43 14.94 -30.87
N GLY A 446 -13.01 16.20 -31.07
CA GLY A 446 -13.67 17.34 -30.44
C GLY A 446 -13.69 17.24 -28.91
N ASP A 447 -14.84 17.50 -28.30
CA ASP A 447 -15.04 17.49 -26.84
C ASP A 447 -15.02 16.07 -26.21
N LYS A 448 -15.10 15.01 -27.03
CA LYS A 448 -14.95 13.61 -26.58
C LYS A 448 -13.49 13.15 -26.50
N THR A 449 -12.56 14.00 -26.90
CA THR A 449 -11.12 13.69 -26.84
C THR A 449 -10.68 13.46 -25.41
N ILE A 450 -9.93 12.38 -25.18
CA ILE A 450 -9.42 12.02 -23.85
C ILE A 450 -8.17 12.85 -23.55
N VAL A 451 -8.21 13.55 -22.42
CA VAL A 451 -7.12 14.40 -21.89
C VAL A 451 -6.63 13.84 -20.55
N GLY A 452 -5.37 14.13 -20.20
CA GLY A 452 -4.71 13.65 -18.97
C GLY A 452 -3.38 12.93 -19.23
N GLU A 453 -2.84 12.22 -18.23
CA GLU A 453 -1.51 11.57 -18.29
C GLU A 453 -1.32 10.56 -19.44
N ARG A 454 -2.41 9.99 -19.96
CA ARG A 454 -2.42 9.04 -21.09
C ARG A 454 -3.16 9.58 -22.33
N GLY A 455 -3.63 10.82 -22.28
CA GLY A 455 -4.44 11.45 -23.31
C GLY A 455 -3.63 12.41 -24.21
N THR A 456 -4.33 13.14 -25.07
CA THR A 456 -3.71 14.22 -25.84
C THR A 456 -3.24 15.34 -24.90
N THR A 457 -2.01 15.80 -25.07
CA THR A 457 -1.45 16.89 -24.27
C THR A 457 -2.04 18.23 -24.70
N LEU A 458 -2.69 18.92 -23.77
CA LEU A 458 -3.21 20.27 -23.99
C LEU A 458 -2.10 21.32 -23.83
N SER A 459 -2.16 22.39 -24.63
CA SER A 459 -1.29 23.56 -24.42
C SER A 459 -1.62 24.28 -23.10
N GLY A 460 -0.69 25.07 -22.57
CA GLY A 460 -0.91 25.80 -21.31
C GLY A 460 -2.15 26.71 -21.36
N GLY A 461 -2.35 27.44 -22.46
CA GLY A 461 -3.53 28.30 -22.65
C GLY A 461 -4.85 27.51 -22.73
N GLN A 462 -4.83 26.34 -23.39
CA GLN A 462 -5.98 25.44 -23.46
C GLN A 462 -6.34 24.80 -22.13
N ARG A 463 -5.38 24.69 -21.20
CA ARG A 463 -5.66 24.17 -19.85
C ARG A 463 -6.26 25.24 -18.93
N VAL A 464 -5.93 26.51 -19.17
CA VAL A 464 -6.41 27.65 -18.36
C VAL A 464 -7.82 28.05 -18.76
N ARG A 465 -8.15 27.98 -20.05
CA ARG A 465 -9.53 28.09 -20.54
C ARG A 465 -10.31 26.84 -20.18
#